data_AF-A0AAW1W361-F1
#
_entry.id   AF-A0AAW1W361-F1
#
_cell.length_a   1.000
_cell.length_b   1.000
_cell.length_c   1.000
_cell.angle_alpha   90.00
_cell.angle_beta   90.00
_cell.angle_gamma   90.00
#
_symmetry.space_group_name_H-M   'P 1'
#
loop_
_entity.id
_entity.type
_entity.pdbx_description
1 polymer ?
#
loop_
_entity_poly.entity_id
_entity_poly.type
_entity_poly.pdbx_seq_one_letter_code
_entity_poly.pdbx_strand_id
1 'polypeptide(L)'
;MTNFAILNQEMVEHPSALGSFDRMMKFAKGKRIVVFLDYDGTLSPIVDDLDRTLISNEMRAAVREVAKYLPTAVISGRSRDKVKGFVLLSNV
;
A
#
# COMPACT_ATOMS: atom_id res chain seq x y z
N MET A 1 -39.93 9.92 13.56
CA MET A 1 -39.71 9.28 12.24
C MET A 1 -38.27 9.56 11.85
N THR A 2 -37.35 8.73 12.32
CA THR A 2 -35.90 8.94 12.16
C THR A 2 -35.46 8.36 10.83
N ASN A 3 -34.71 9.17 10.08
CA ASN A 3 -34.34 8.96 8.70
C ASN A 3 -33.45 7.72 8.53
N PHE A 4 -33.94 6.69 7.83
CA PHE A 4 -33.22 5.44 7.52
C PHE A 4 -32.08 5.62 6.48
N ALA A 5 -31.64 6.85 6.22
CA ALA A 5 -30.72 7.20 5.14
C ALA A 5 -29.23 6.84 5.40
N ILE A 6 -28.90 6.08 6.45
CA ILE A 6 -27.50 5.75 6.79
C ILE A 6 -27.08 4.34 6.31
N LEU A 7 -28.01 3.48 5.87
CA LEU A 7 -27.69 2.07 5.56
C LEU A 7 -27.50 1.73 4.07
N ASN A 8 -27.46 2.71 3.18
CA ASN A 8 -27.20 2.49 1.75
C ASN A 8 -25.95 3.23 1.28
N GLN A 9 -24.80 3.03 1.95
CA GLN A 9 -23.55 3.07 1.19
C GLN A 9 -23.47 1.74 0.43
N GLU A 10 -24.11 1.79 -0.73
CA GLU A 10 -24.11 0.78 -1.78
C GLU A 10 -22.72 0.15 -1.93
N MET A 11 -22.69 -1.15 -2.23
CA MET A 11 -21.51 -1.84 -2.77
C MET A 11 -21.11 -1.20 -4.10
N VAL A 12 -20.51 -0.02 -4.06
CA VAL A 12 -19.83 0.56 -5.20
C VAL A 12 -18.54 -0.24 -5.33
N GLU A 13 -18.43 -1.07 -6.37
CA GLU A 13 -17.16 -1.70 -6.69
C GLU A 13 -16.10 -0.60 -6.84
N HIS A 14 -15.07 -0.65 -6.00
CA HIS A 14 -13.96 0.27 -6.10
C HIS A 14 -13.21 0.00 -7.41
N PRO A 15 -12.79 1.05 -8.14
CA PRO A 15 -12.05 0.86 -9.38
C PRO A 15 -10.75 0.09 -9.12
N SER A 16 -10.52 -0.95 -9.90
CA SER A 16 -9.31 -1.78 -9.78
C SER A 16 -8.11 -1.09 -10.44
N ALA A 17 -7.07 -0.82 -9.64
CA ALA A 17 -5.80 -0.30 -10.14
C ALA A 17 -5.13 -1.29 -11.11
N LEU A 18 -5.21 -2.59 -10.82
CA LEU A 18 -4.68 -3.64 -11.70
C LEU A 18 -5.47 -3.71 -13.01
N GLY A 19 -6.81 -3.64 -12.95
CA GLY A 19 -7.66 -3.60 -14.15
C GLY A 19 -7.46 -2.34 -14.98
N SER A 20 -7.00 -1.25 -14.37
CA SER A 20 -6.72 0.03 -15.04
C SER A 20 -5.23 0.24 -15.37
N PHE A 21 -4.38 -0.77 -15.16
CA PHE A 21 -2.93 -0.60 -15.18
C PHE A 21 -2.41 -0.06 -16.52
N ASP A 22 -2.86 -0.61 -17.65
CA ASP A 22 -2.46 -0.15 -18.98
C ASP A 22 -2.81 1.32 -19.23
N ARG A 23 -3.98 1.75 -18.74
CA ARG A 23 -4.42 3.15 -18.83
C ARG A 23 -3.52 4.05 -17.98
N MET A 24 -3.20 3.65 -16.75
CA MET A 24 -2.29 4.40 -15.87
C MET A 24 -0.90 4.52 -16.49
N MET A 25 -0.36 3.44 -17.06
CA MET A 25 0.97 3.43 -17.68
C MET A 25 1.06 4.30 -18.93
N LYS A 26 -0.03 4.41 -19.72
CA LYS A 26 -0.10 5.38 -20.83
C LYS A 26 0.12 6.82 -20.34
N PHE A 27 -0.47 7.21 -19.21
CA PHE A 27 -0.28 8.55 -18.64
C PHE A 27 1.09 8.74 -17.97
N ALA A 28 1.73 7.65 -17.54
CA ALA A 28 3.05 7.68 -16.92
C ALA A 28 4.20 7.72 -17.95
N LYS A 29 3.94 7.40 -19.22
CA LYS A 29 4.95 7.38 -20.29
C LYS A 29 5.71 8.71 -20.36
N GLY A 30 7.04 8.63 -20.30
CA GLY A 30 7.95 9.78 -20.33
C GLY A 30 8.08 10.56 -19.03
N LYS A 31 7.40 10.13 -17.94
CA LYS A 31 7.51 10.75 -16.61
C LYS A 31 8.45 9.94 -15.71
N ARG A 32 9.08 10.62 -14.75
CA ARG A 32 9.76 9.96 -13.64
C ARG A 32 8.72 9.57 -12.60
N ILE A 33 8.70 8.29 -12.25
CA ILE A 33 7.78 7.72 -11.27
C ILE A 33 8.52 7.54 -9.95
N VAL A 34 7.85 7.86 -8.85
CA VAL A 34 8.27 7.54 -7.48
C VAL A 34 7.12 6.79 -6.84
N VAL A 35 7.43 5.74 -6.08
CA VAL A 35 6.43 4.89 -5.43
C VAL A 35 6.43 5.18 -3.93
N PHE A 36 5.28 5.56 -3.40
CA PHE A 36 5.06 5.70 -1.97
C PHE A 36 4.07 4.63 -1.52
N LEU A 37 4.44 3.88 -0.50
CA LEU A 37 3.66 2.76 0.02
C LEU A 37 3.26 3.04 1.46
N ASP A 38 1.97 3.03 1.76
CA ASP A 38 1.52 2.97 3.14
C ASP A 38 1.85 1.60 3.77
N TYR A 39 1.87 1.50 5.09
CA TYR A 39 2.18 0.26 5.79
C TYR A 39 0.91 -0.48 6.25
N ASP A 40 0.18 0.08 7.20
CA ASP A 40 -0.91 -0.60 7.91
C ASP A 40 -2.16 -0.73 7.04
N GLY A 41 -2.54 -1.95 6.70
CA GLY A 41 -3.66 -2.21 5.78
C GLY A 41 -3.30 -2.12 4.30
N THR A 42 -2.04 -1.82 3.98
CA THR A 42 -1.51 -1.80 2.60
C THR A 42 -0.46 -2.90 2.41
N LEU A 43 0.69 -2.80 3.10
CA LEU A 43 1.76 -3.81 3.06
C LEU A 43 1.58 -4.89 4.12
N SER A 44 0.83 -4.60 5.18
CA SER A 44 0.41 -5.55 6.20
C SER A 44 -1.11 -5.68 6.21
N PRO A 45 -1.66 -6.83 6.64
CA PRO A 45 -3.10 -6.95 6.86
C PRO A 45 -3.58 -5.94 7.92
N ILE A 46 -4.85 -5.56 7.82
CA ILE A 46 -5.55 -4.84 8.89
C ILE A 46 -5.84 -5.86 10.01
N VAL A 47 -5.29 -5.64 11.19
CA VAL A 47 -5.46 -6.51 12.37
C VAL A 47 -5.64 -5.65 13.61
N ASP A 48 -6.32 -6.19 14.62
CA ASP A 48 -6.60 -5.48 15.88
C ASP A 48 -5.35 -5.22 16.72
N ASP A 49 -4.37 -6.13 16.66
CA ASP A 49 -3.08 -5.98 17.35
C ASP A 49 -1.99 -5.49 16.39
N LEU A 50 -1.79 -4.18 16.41
CA LEU A 50 -0.82 -3.49 15.58
C LEU A 50 0.62 -3.96 15.84
N ASP A 51 0.98 -4.45 17.01
CA ASP A 51 2.35 -4.89 17.28
C ASP A 51 2.69 -6.26 16.64
N ARG A 52 1.70 -6.92 16.03
CA ARG A 52 1.86 -8.18 15.29
C ARG A 52 1.83 -8.03 13.77
N THR A 53 1.72 -6.81 13.24
CA THR A 53 1.66 -6.59 11.79
C THR A 53 3.02 -6.75 11.13
N LEU A 54 3.32 -7.97 10.69
CA LEU A 54 4.49 -8.27 9.88
C LEU A 54 4.13 -8.30 8.40
N ILE A 55 4.98 -7.73 7.56
CA ILE A 55 4.95 -7.93 6.11
C ILE A 55 5.32 -9.38 5.78
N SER A 56 4.56 -10.01 4.90
CA SER A 56 4.85 -11.38 4.44
C SER A 56 6.15 -11.41 3.62
N ASN A 57 6.75 -12.59 3.46
CA ASN A 57 7.97 -12.74 2.67
C ASN A 57 7.74 -12.40 1.20
N GLU A 58 6.57 -12.74 0.68
CA GLU A 58 6.13 -12.48 -0.69
C GLU A 58 5.98 -10.97 -0.91
N MET A 59 5.28 -10.27 -0.01
CA MET A 59 5.11 -8.82 -0.11
C MET A 59 6.46 -8.09 0.04
N ARG A 60 7.33 -8.56 0.95
CA ARG A 60 8.69 -8.04 1.09
C ARG A 60 9.52 -8.22 -0.19
N ALA A 61 9.36 -9.36 -0.88
CA ALA A 61 10.00 -9.59 -2.17
C ALA A 61 9.45 -8.65 -3.25
N ALA A 62 8.13 -8.43 -3.29
CA ALA A 62 7.49 -7.51 -4.24
C ALA A 62 7.98 -6.07 -4.06
N VAL A 63 7.98 -5.55 -2.81
CA VAL A 63 8.48 -4.19 -2.51
C VAL A 63 9.94 -4.04 -2.92
N ARG A 64 10.77 -5.05 -2.64
CA ARG A 64 12.18 -5.06 -3.04
C ARG A 64 12.35 -5.05 -4.56
N GLU A 65 11.51 -5.78 -5.30
CA GLU A 65 11.57 -5.78 -6.76
C GLU A 65 11.20 -4.41 -7.33
N VAL A 66 10.15 -3.76 -6.81
CA VAL A 66 9.77 -2.40 -7.20
C VAL A 66 10.90 -1.40 -6.92
N ALA A 67 11.51 -1.48 -5.73
CA ALA A 67 12.57 -0.58 -5.29
C ALA A 67 13.86 -0.69 -6.13
N LYS A 68 14.09 -1.80 -6.84
CA LYS A 68 15.23 -1.92 -7.77
C LYS A 68 15.13 -1.00 -8.98
N TYR A 69 13.90 -0.68 -9.42
CA TYR A 69 13.67 0.08 -10.64
C TYR A 69 13.16 1.50 -10.38
N LEU A 70 12.43 1.70 -9.28
CA LEU A 70 11.77 2.96 -8.96
C LEU A 70 12.18 3.45 -7.57
N PRO A 71 12.51 4.74 -7.40
CA PRO A 71 12.64 5.33 -6.08
C PRO A 71 11.38 5.03 -5.27
N THR A 72 11.55 4.35 -4.13
CA THR A 72 10.45 3.81 -3.35
C THR A 72 10.61 4.18 -1.88
N ALA A 73 9.53 4.64 -1.25
CA ALA A 73 9.51 4.95 0.17
C ALA A 73 8.28 4.34 0.85
N VAL A 74 8.49 3.72 2.01
CA VAL A 74 7.39 3.31 2.89
C VAL A 74 7.05 4.48 3.82
N ILE A 75 5.80 4.89 3.81
CA ILE A 75 5.24 5.94 4.68
C ILE A 75 4.38 5.25 5.72
N SER A 76 4.57 5.59 7.00
CA SER A 76 3.83 4.96 8.10
C SER A 76 3.67 5.94 9.24
N GLY A 77 2.57 5.82 9.99
CA GLY A 77 2.39 6.51 11.26
C GLY A 77 3.23 5.93 12.41
N ARG A 78 3.87 4.77 12.22
CA ARG A 78 4.72 4.13 13.21
C ARG A 78 6.10 4.78 13.31
N SER A 79 6.79 4.56 14.43
CA SER A 79 8.19 4.98 14.57
C SER A 79 9.08 4.34 13.51
N ARG A 80 10.11 5.06 13.08
CA ARG A 80 11.06 4.59 12.06
C ARG A 80 11.72 3.27 12.43
N ASP A 81 12.04 3.07 13.70
CA ASP A 81 12.72 1.85 14.16
C ASP A 81 11.79 0.63 14.10
N LYS A 82 10.51 0.79 14.47
CA LYS A 82 9.49 -0.27 14.33
C LYS A 82 9.32 -0.66 12.87
N VAL A 83 9.13 0.32 11.97
CA VAL A 83 8.93 0.05 10.53
C VAL A 83 10.16 -0.64 9.92
N LYS A 84 11.38 -0.20 10.26
CA LYS A 84 12.61 -0.87 9.80
C LYS A 84 12.66 -2.33 10.27
N GLY A 85 12.30 -2.58 11.54
CA GLY A 85 12.23 -3.92 12.11
C GLY A 85 11.18 -4.82 11.46
N PHE A 86 10.10 -4.26 10.91
CA PHE A 86 9.07 -5.04 10.24
C PHE A 86 9.36 -5.25 8.75
N VAL A 87 9.76 -4.18 8.05
CA VAL A 87 10.03 -4.20 6.61
C VAL A 87 11.32 -4.96 6.28
N LEU A 88 12.32 -4.98 7.17
CA LEU A 88 13.65 -5.61 7.00
C LEU A 88 14.23 -5.50 5.58
N LEU A 89 14.01 -4.36 4.94
CA LEU A 89 14.71 -3.99 3.72
C LEU A 89 15.82 -3.03 4.13
N SER A 90 17.04 -3.32 3.70
CA SER A 90 18.12 -2.34 3.77
C SER A 90 17.73 -1.11 2.95
N ASN A 91 18.14 0.09 3.39
CA ASN A 91 18.07 1.25 2.51
C ASN A 91 18.81 0.90 1.21
N VAL A 92 18.08 0.92 0.09
CA VAL A 92 18.63 0.72 -1.25
C VAL A 92 18.85 2.10 -1.86
#